data_AF-A0A3B8UYU9-F1
#
_entry.id   AF-A0A3B8UYU9-F1
#
_cell.length_a   1.000
_cell.length_b   1.000
_cell.length_c   1.000
_cell.angle_alpha   90.00
_cell.angle_beta   90.00
_cell.angle_gamma   90.00
#
_symmetry.space_group_name_H-M   'P 1'
#
loop_
_entity.id
_entity.type
_entity.pdbx_description
1 polymer ?
#
loop_
_entity_poly.entity_id
_entity_poly.type
_entity_poly.pdbx_seq_one_letter_code
_entity_poly.pdbx_strand_id
1 'polypeptide(L)'
;DEAHERSLNIDFLLGYLKRLLSRRPDLKVIITSATIDPERFSRHFGNAPIVQVGGRMHPVEIRHRPIATDGGDQDVDEATVTGVLDAITEIDASGLGETSPSGRPDILVFLPGEREINDVAAAIERTKPASTEVLPLYARLSNDRQDRVFKPGPDRRIVLATNVAETSLTVPRIRGVIDVGTARISRYSPRSRVQRLPVEPVAQSSANQRSGRCGRVASGVCIRLYDEAEFAKRPEFTQPEILRSNLASVILQMASLGLGGPDAFPFLERPSAKLIRDGYETLREIGAVDRAGELTTIGRRLAEMPVDPRIGRIVLASIDEGCLPEIVVIAAALSVQDPKNRPAGSEGIADLAHAPFRDPGSDFLSFVRLWRAWRRARDEKGSSAIRSWCRRNHLSYLRMIEWEDVHRQLEEIAGRCLEGGKRKSDR
;
A
#
# COMPACT_ATOMS: atom_id res chain seq x y z
N ASP A 1 -2.74 14.74 6.26
CA ASP A 1 -1.95 14.94 5.04
C ASP A 1 -2.41 13.97 3.96
N GLU A 2 -1.97 14.14 2.72
CA GLU A 2 -2.21 13.24 1.59
C GLU A 2 -3.70 12.89 1.38
N ALA A 3 -4.60 13.85 1.63
CA ALA A 3 -6.04 13.60 1.67
C ALA A 3 -6.63 13.11 0.33
N HIS A 4 -5.91 13.29 -0.77
CA HIS A 4 -6.29 12.80 -2.10
C HIS A 4 -6.14 11.30 -2.28
N GLU A 5 -5.39 10.60 -1.42
CA GLU A 5 -5.34 9.13 -1.46
C GLU A 5 -6.71 8.52 -1.15
N ARG A 6 -7.56 9.26 -0.42
CA ARG A 6 -8.96 8.88 -0.11
C ARG A 6 -9.06 7.44 0.40
N SER A 7 -8.12 7.09 1.28
CA SER A 7 -8.12 5.80 1.99
C SER A 7 -9.31 5.74 2.96
N LEU A 8 -9.67 4.51 3.34
CA LEU A 8 -10.78 4.26 4.24
C LEU A 8 -10.64 5.04 5.58
N ASN A 9 -9.41 5.06 6.11
CA ASN A 9 -9.08 5.76 7.35
C ASN A 9 -9.17 7.28 7.19
N ILE A 10 -8.71 7.84 6.07
CA ILE A 10 -8.81 9.28 5.79
C ILE A 10 -10.28 9.69 5.73
N ASP A 11 -11.12 8.99 4.95
CA ASP A 11 -12.54 9.34 4.80
C ASP A 11 -13.31 9.22 6.12
N PHE A 12 -13.00 8.20 6.92
CA PHE A 12 -13.55 8.05 8.27
C PHE A 12 -13.14 9.21 9.19
N LEU A 13 -11.85 9.56 9.22
CA LEU A 13 -11.34 10.67 10.03
C LEU A 13 -11.96 12.01 9.63
N LEU A 14 -12.12 12.28 8.34
CA LEU A 14 -12.74 13.52 7.85
C LEU A 14 -14.17 13.67 8.37
N GLY A 15 -14.97 12.60 8.29
CA GLY A 15 -16.34 12.61 8.82
C GLY A 15 -16.39 12.76 10.34
N TYR A 16 -15.45 12.13 11.06
CA TYR A 16 -15.35 12.27 12.51
C TYR A 16 -14.98 13.70 12.91
N LEU A 17 -13.95 14.28 12.27
CA LEU A 17 -13.50 15.65 12.51
C LEU A 17 -14.60 16.67 12.21
N LYS A 18 -15.38 16.47 11.15
CA LYS A 18 -16.52 17.35 10.83
C LYS A 18 -17.52 17.45 11.98
N ARG A 19 -17.81 16.34 12.67
CA ARG A 19 -18.67 16.35 13.87
C ARG A 19 -17.94 16.97 15.06
N LEU A 20 -16.68 16.61 15.27
CA LEU A 20 -15.90 17.06 16.42
C LEU A 20 -15.69 18.58 16.45
N LEU A 21 -15.46 19.22 15.30
CA LEU A 21 -15.25 20.66 15.17
C LEU A 21 -16.40 21.49 15.78
N SER A 22 -17.64 21.02 15.68
CA SER A 22 -18.79 21.69 16.30
C SER A 22 -18.78 21.65 17.84
N ARG A 23 -18.13 20.63 18.42
CA ARG A 23 -18.02 20.40 19.87
C ARG A 23 -16.72 20.95 20.47
N ARG A 24 -15.71 21.16 19.62
CA ARG A 24 -14.36 21.58 20.00
C ARG A 24 -13.97 22.82 19.16
N PRO A 25 -14.47 24.01 19.52
CA PRO A 25 -14.18 25.25 18.78
C PRO A 25 -12.70 25.66 18.88
N ASP A 26 -11.97 25.13 19.86
CA ASP A 26 -10.53 25.27 20.04
C ASP A 26 -9.71 24.44 19.04
N LEU A 27 -10.29 23.35 18.51
CA LEU A 27 -9.61 22.48 17.56
C LEU A 27 -9.55 23.12 16.17
N LYS A 28 -8.36 23.16 15.58
CA LYS A 28 -8.14 23.55 14.18
C LYS A 28 -7.74 22.33 13.36
N VAL A 29 -8.27 22.23 12.15
CA VAL A 29 -7.99 21.13 11.21
C VAL A 29 -7.41 21.73 9.94
N ILE A 30 -6.26 21.20 9.51
CA ILE A 30 -5.61 21.54 8.25
C ILE A 30 -5.62 20.28 7.39
N ILE A 31 -6.19 20.38 6.19
CA ILE A 31 -6.26 19.29 5.22
C ILE A 31 -5.32 19.64 4.08
N THR A 32 -4.23 18.89 3.95
CA THR A 32 -3.28 19.01 2.86
C THR A 32 -3.54 17.93 1.81
N SER A 33 -3.47 18.33 0.54
CA SER A 33 -3.73 17.49 -0.62
C SER A 33 -2.88 17.96 -1.81
N ALA A 34 -2.37 17.04 -2.62
CA ALA A 34 -1.63 17.33 -3.83
C ALA A 34 -2.50 17.41 -5.10
N THR A 35 -3.80 17.07 -5.03
CA THR A 35 -4.72 17.13 -6.18
C THR A 35 -5.64 18.34 -6.15
N ILE A 36 -6.21 18.65 -7.32
CA ILE A 36 -6.95 19.88 -7.64
C ILE A 36 -8.47 19.75 -7.33
N ASP A 37 -8.91 18.81 -6.48
CA ASP A 37 -10.29 18.87 -5.93
C ASP A 37 -10.34 19.33 -4.45
N PRO A 38 -9.72 20.48 -4.08
CA PRO A 38 -9.88 21.05 -2.74
C PRO A 38 -11.32 21.51 -2.49
N GLU A 39 -12.08 21.71 -3.56
CA GLU A 39 -13.46 22.16 -3.56
C GLU A 39 -14.40 21.17 -2.86
N ARG A 40 -14.24 19.86 -3.09
CA ARG A 40 -14.99 18.85 -2.32
C ARG A 40 -14.72 18.94 -0.82
N PHE A 41 -13.45 19.08 -0.42
CA PHE A 41 -13.09 19.22 0.99
C PHE A 41 -13.65 20.53 1.56
N SER A 42 -13.51 21.65 0.84
CA SER A 42 -14.03 22.95 1.25
C SER A 42 -15.53 22.89 1.51
N ARG A 43 -16.32 22.40 0.54
CA ARG A 43 -17.78 22.20 0.70
C ARG A 43 -18.12 21.30 1.87
N HIS A 44 -17.36 20.22 2.06
CA HIS A 44 -17.57 19.29 3.16
C HIS A 44 -17.42 19.97 4.53
N PHE A 45 -16.45 20.87 4.67
CA PHE A 45 -16.17 21.62 5.90
C PHE A 45 -16.80 23.02 5.91
N GLY A 46 -17.92 23.23 5.21
CA GLY A 46 -18.69 24.48 5.28
C GLY A 46 -18.08 25.63 4.48
N ASN A 47 -17.59 25.33 3.28
CA ASN A 47 -16.86 26.27 2.40
C ASN A 47 -15.58 26.81 3.06
N ALA A 48 -14.81 25.91 3.68
CA ALA A 48 -13.55 26.26 4.32
C ALA A 48 -12.57 26.91 3.30
N PRO A 49 -11.77 27.92 3.71
CA PRO A 49 -10.84 28.59 2.81
C PRO A 49 -9.86 27.62 2.17
N ILE A 50 -9.64 27.77 0.87
CA ILE A 50 -8.67 26.99 0.10
C ILE A 50 -7.41 27.85 -0.07
N VAL A 51 -6.29 27.36 0.44
CA VAL A 51 -4.98 27.97 0.23
C VAL A 51 -4.21 27.12 -0.76
N GLN A 52 -3.91 27.68 -1.93
CA GLN A 52 -3.07 27.02 -2.93
C GLN A 52 -1.63 27.47 -2.75
N VAL A 53 -0.75 26.54 -2.41
CA VAL A 53 0.68 26.77 -2.41
C VAL A 53 1.21 26.38 -3.78
N GLY A 54 1.46 27.36 -4.64
CA GLY A 54 2.04 27.12 -5.95
C GLY A 54 3.44 26.51 -5.81
N GLY A 55 3.58 25.24 -6.19
CA GLY A 55 4.89 24.64 -6.37
C GLY A 55 5.59 25.28 -7.56
N ARG A 56 6.91 25.52 -7.46
CA ARG A 56 7.74 25.83 -8.63
C ARG A 56 7.92 24.55 -9.44
N MET A 57 6.88 24.17 -10.17
CA MET A 57 6.96 23.08 -11.15
C MET A 57 7.52 23.67 -12.44
N HIS A 58 8.61 23.10 -12.91
CA HIS A 58 9.15 23.39 -14.23
C HIS A 58 8.26 22.76 -15.31
N PRO A 59 8.24 23.30 -16.53
CA PRO A 59 7.46 22.75 -17.64
C PRO A 59 7.80 21.27 -17.88
N VAL A 60 6.77 20.45 -18.07
CA VAL A 60 6.89 19.05 -18.46
C VAL A 60 6.29 18.89 -19.85
N GLU A 61 7.09 18.42 -20.80
CA GLU A 61 6.60 18.04 -22.13
C GLU A 61 5.92 16.66 -22.04
N ILE A 62 4.65 16.57 -22.44
CA ILE A 62 3.90 15.32 -22.45
C ILE A 62 3.89 14.76 -23.89
N ARG A 63 4.30 13.49 -24.05
CA ARG A 63 4.29 12.78 -25.34
C ARG A 63 3.50 11.49 -25.21
N HIS A 64 2.59 11.24 -26.15
CA HIS A 64 1.83 10.00 -26.22
C HIS A 64 2.48 9.04 -27.24
N ARG A 65 2.75 7.80 -26.81
CA ARG A 65 3.35 6.71 -27.58
C ARG A 65 2.56 5.42 -27.32
N PRO A 66 1.32 5.32 -27.83
CA PRO A 66 0.48 4.15 -27.58
C PRO A 66 1.18 2.87 -28.04
N ILE A 67 1.15 1.85 -27.19
CA ILE A 67 1.66 0.52 -27.52
C ILE A 67 0.60 -0.20 -28.36
N ALA A 68 0.99 -0.69 -29.54
CA ALA A 68 0.13 -1.56 -30.35
C ALA A 68 0.10 -2.97 -29.76
N THR A 69 -1.09 -3.56 -29.58
CA THR A 69 -1.25 -4.92 -29.07
C THR A 69 -2.15 -5.72 -30.02
N ASP A 70 -1.64 -6.85 -30.53
CA ASP A 70 -2.34 -7.67 -31.53
C ASP A 70 -3.25 -8.77 -30.92
N GLY A 71 -3.51 -8.72 -29.60
CA GLY A 71 -4.67 -9.39 -28.99
C GLY A 71 -4.42 -10.47 -27.92
N GLY A 72 -3.19 -10.72 -27.45
CA GLY A 72 -2.90 -11.64 -26.33
C GLY A 72 -2.14 -11.01 -25.14
N ASP A 73 -2.30 -11.57 -23.92
CA ASP A 73 -1.63 -11.07 -22.69
C ASP A 73 -0.09 -11.10 -22.76
N GLN A 74 0.49 -12.15 -23.37
CA GLN A 74 1.94 -12.22 -23.59
C GLN A 74 2.42 -11.12 -24.55
N ASP A 75 1.61 -10.83 -25.57
CA ASP A 75 1.91 -9.76 -26.53
C ASP A 75 1.87 -8.38 -25.84
N VAL A 76 1.01 -8.19 -24.84
CA VAL A 76 0.93 -6.95 -24.04
C VAL A 76 2.18 -6.74 -23.20
N ASP A 77 2.68 -7.78 -22.52
CA ASP A 77 3.88 -7.67 -21.68
C ASP A 77 5.13 -7.38 -22.54
N GLU A 78 5.31 -8.08 -23.66
CA GLU A 78 6.43 -7.85 -24.58
C GLU A 78 6.37 -6.47 -25.25
N ALA A 79 5.18 -6.04 -25.66
CA ALA A 79 4.98 -4.73 -26.25
C ALA A 79 5.18 -3.60 -25.22
N THR A 80 4.84 -3.84 -23.94
CA THR A 80 5.15 -2.91 -22.83
C THR A 80 6.66 -2.77 -22.63
N VAL A 81 7.39 -3.88 -22.58
CA VAL A 81 8.85 -3.87 -22.46
C VAL A 81 9.47 -3.10 -23.62
N THR A 82 9.04 -3.38 -24.85
CA THR A 82 9.53 -2.70 -26.06
C THR A 82 9.23 -1.20 -26.02
N GLY A 83 7.99 -0.82 -25.72
CA GLY A 83 7.60 0.58 -25.60
C GLY A 83 8.37 1.35 -24.53
N VAL A 84 8.72 0.71 -23.41
CA VAL A 84 9.59 1.31 -22.39
C VAL A 84 11.01 1.52 -22.92
N LEU A 85 11.60 0.55 -23.62
CA LEU A 85 12.95 0.70 -24.20
C LEU A 85 13.01 1.80 -25.26
N ASP A 86 12.00 1.89 -26.11
CA ASP A 86 11.88 2.95 -27.12
C ASP A 86 11.75 4.33 -26.46
N ALA A 87 10.91 4.43 -25.42
CA ALA A 87 10.75 5.66 -24.65
C ALA A 87 12.04 6.07 -23.91
N ILE A 88 12.82 5.12 -23.38
CA ILE A 88 14.15 5.38 -22.80
C ILE A 88 15.07 6.00 -23.85
N THR A 89 15.09 5.44 -25.06
CA THR A 89 15.91 5.93 -26.18
C THR A 89 15.49 7.33 -26.61
N GLU A 90 14.18 7.58 -26.69
CA GLU A 90 13.63 8.90 -27.03
C GLU A 90 13.98 9.96 -25.97
N ILE A 91 13.89 9.62 -24.68
CA ILE A 91 14.30 10.51 -23.59
C ILE A 91 15.81 10.76 -23.63
N ASP A 92 16.62 9.76 -23.94
CA ASP A 92 18.07 9.94 -24.08
C ASP A 92 18.43 10.91 -25.22
N ALA A 93 17.65 10.92 -26.30
CA ALA A 93 17.80 11.85 -27.43
C ALA A 93 17.27 13.28 -27.17
N SER A 94 16.63 13.54 -26.03
CA SER A 94 15.97 14.83 -25.74
C SER A 94 16.90 15.96 -25.28
N GLY A 95 18.19 15.68 -25.05
CA GLY A 95 19.16 16.66 -24.53
C GLY A 95 19.01 16.99 -23.03
N LEU A 96 18.03 16.40 -22.32
CA LEU A 96 17.79 16.68 -20.90
C LEU A 96 18.94 16.30 -19.95
N GLY A 97 19.90 15.50 -20.44
CA GLY A 97 21.02 14.97 -19.67
C GLY A 97 22.28 15.82 -19.65
N GLU A 98 22.35 16.92 -20.43
CA GLU A 98 23.58 17.71 -20.60
C GLU A 98 24.15 18.24 -19.27
N THR A 99 23.29 18.55 -18.30
CA THR A 99 23.69 19.02 -16.97
C THR A 99 23.87 17.91 -15.94
N SER A 100 23.62 16.65 -16.30
CA SER A 100 23.78 15.49 -15.40
C SER A 100 25.23 15.01 -15.39
N PRO A 101 25.75 14.48 -14.26
CA PRO A 101 27.11 13.92 -14.20
C PRO A 101 27.38 12.82 -15.22
N SER A 102 26.35 12.03 -15.56
CA SER A 102 26.42 10.96 -16.55
C SER A 102 26.25 11.43 -18.01
N GLY A 103 25.95 12.72 -18.24
CA GLY A 103 25.53 13.25 -19.54
C GLY A 103 24.14 12.76 -20.00
N ARG A 104 23.41 12.01 -19.16
CA ARG A 104 22.09 11.45 -19.46
C ARG A 104 21.08 11.77 -18.35
N PRO A 105 19.79 11.89 -18.66
CA PRO A 105 18.75 12.11 -17.65
C PRO A 105 18.49 10.85 -16.82
N ASP A 106 18.23 11.02 -15.52
CA ASP A 106 17.66 9.94 -14.72
C ASP A 106 16.17 9.79 -15.08
N ILE A 107 15.72 8.55 -15.20
CA ILE A 107 14.36 8.19 -15.66
C ILE A 107 13.60 7.47 -14.55
N LEU A 108 12.32 7.81 -14.39
CA LEU A 108 11.37 7.09 -13.56
C LEU A 108 10.30 6.43 -14.42
N VAL A 109 10.17 5.11 -14.33
CA VAL A 109 9.19 4.30 -15.07
C VAL A 109 8.12 3.82 -14.11
N PHE A 110 6.84 4.09 -14.42
CA PHE A 110 5.71 3.58 -13.65
C PHE A 110 5.17 2.29 -14.25
N LEU A 111 5.20 1.22 -13.45
CA LEU A 111 4.79 -0.15 -13.81
C LEU A 111 3.75 -0.68 -12.80
N PRO A 112 2.87 -1.60 -13.20
CA PRO A 112 1.76 -2.03 -12.35
C PRO A 112 2.18 -2.97 -11.20
N GLY A 113 3.33 -3.64 -11.28
CA GLY A 113 3.74 -4.62 -10.28
C GLY A 113 5.19 -5.09 -10.37
N GLU A 114 5.56 -5.95 -9.43
CA GLU A 114 6.92 -6.50 -9.29
C GLU A 114 7.35 -7.35 -10.50
N ARG A 115 6.44 -8.15 -11.05
CA ARG A 115 6.74 -8.99 -12.22
C ARG A 115 7.15 -8.12 -13.41
N GLU A 116 6.32 -7.13 -13.72
CA GLU A 116 6.54 -6.21 -14.84
C GLU A 116 7.82 -5.36 -14.63
N ILE A 117 8.12 -4.98 -13.37
CA ILE A 117 9.40 -4.34 -13.02
C ILE A 117 10.59 -5.24 -13.35
N ASN A 118 10.54 -6.52 -12.99
CA ASN A 118 11.65 -7.44 -13.23
C ASN A 118 11.84 -7.72 -14.73
N ASP A 119 10.74 -7.87 -15.48
CA ASP A 119 10.79 -8.12 -16.94
C ASP A 119 11.44 -6.94 -17.68
N VAL A 120 11.03 -5.70 -17.35
CA VAL A 120 11.64 -4.48 -17.88
C VAL A 120 13.09 -4.34 -17.43
N ALA A 121 13.40 -4.63 -16.16
CA ALA A 121 14.78 -4.56 -15.65
C ALA A 121 15.72 -5.49 -16.43
N ALA A 122 15.33 -6.75 -16.58
CA ALA A 122 16.10 -7.74 -17.31
C ALA A 122 16.30 -7.32 -18.78
N ALA A 123 15.26 -6.76 -19.41
CA ALA A 123 15.35 -6.26 -20.77
C ALA A 123 16.35 -5.10 -20.92
N ILE A 124 16.33 -4.14 -20.00
CA ILE A 124 17.30 -3.03 -19.97
C ILE A 124 18.71 -3.57 -19.73
N GLU A 125 18.91 -4.47 -18.77
CA GLU A 125 20.23 -5.03 -18.46
C GLU A 125 20.86 -5.77 -19.65
N ARG A 126 20.07 -6.43 -20.49
CA ARG A 126 20.54 -7.07 -21.74
C ARG A 126 21.13 -6.07 -22.74
N THR A 127 20.68 -4.82 -22.72
CA THR A 127 21.24 -3.76 -23.60
C THR A 127 22.62 -3.27 -23.14
N LYS A 128 23.07 -3.68 -21.93
CA LYS A 128 24.34 -3.27 -21.30
C LYS A 128 24.54 -1.76 -21.34
N PRO A 129 23.62 -0.97 -20.75
CA PRO A 129 23.70 0.48 -20.81
C PRO A 129 24.96 0.95 -20.08
N ALA A 130 25.78 1.77 -20.75
CA ALA A 130 26.98 2.34 -20.15
C ALA A 130 26.61 3.23 -18.95
N SER A 131 27.33 3.09 -17.84
CA SER A 131 27.25 3.96 -16.66
C SER A 131 25.81 4.21 -16.19
N THR A 132 24.99 3.14 -16.13
CA THR A 132 23.56 3.21 -15.77
C THR A 132 23.20 2.17 -14.71
N GLU A 133 22.62 2.60 -13.59
CA GLU A 133 22.02 1.76 -12.57
C GLU A 133 20.51 1.57 -12.84
N VAL A 134 20.06 0.31 -12.90
CA VAL A 134 18.63 -0.04 -12.95
C VAL A 134 18.17 -0.38 -11.54
N LEU A 135 17.22 0.40 -11.01
CA LEU A 135 16.81 0.33 -9.60
C LEU A 135 15.30 0.06 -9.48
N PRO A 136 14.87 -1.10 -8.95
CA PRO A 136 13.47 -1.34 -8.69
C PRO A 136 12.98 -0.56 -7.45
N LEU A 137 11.70 -0.17 -7.43
CA LEU A 137 11.02 0.49 -6.32
C LEU A 137 9.57 0.03 -6.16
N TYR A 138 9.33 -0.93 -5.26
CA TYR A 138 7.99 -1.43 -4.91
C TYR A 138 7.91 -1.81 -3.44
N ALA A 139 6.70 -1.85 -2.87
CA ALA A 139 6.47 -1.98 -1.43
C ALA A 139 7.13 -3.21 -0.77
N ARG A 140 7.31 -4.30 -1.53
CA ARG A 140 7.91 -5.54 -1.01
C ARG A 140 9.44 -5.50 -0.91
N LEU A 141 10.12 -4.51 -1.49
CA LEU A 141 11.59 -4.39 -1.41
C LEU A 141 12.09 -4.15 0.02
N SER A 142 13.31 -4.60 0.30
CA SER A 142 14.00 -4.28 1.55
C SER A 142 14.34 -2.78 1.63
N ASN A 143 14.36 -2.23 2.84
CA ASN A 143 14.64 -0.81 3.05
C ASN A 143 16.00 -0.38 2.48
N ASP A 144 17.05 -1.19 2.63
CA ASP A 144 18.36 -0.89 2.04
C ASP A 144 18.29 -0.70 0.52
N ARG A 145 17.42 -1.46 -0.18
CA ARG A 145 17.22 -1.31 -1.63
C ARG A 145 16.37 -0.10 -1.98
N GLN A 146 15.33 0.20 -1.20
CA GLN A 146 14.53 1.41 -1.38
C GLN A 146 15.38 2.68 -1.15
N ASP A 147 16.22 2.68 -0.12
CA ASP A 147 17.10 3.80 0.25
C ASP A 147 18.12 4.15 -0.84
N ARG A 148 18.57 3.16 -1.63
CA ARG A 148 19.48 3.39 -2.76
C ARG A 148 18.89 4.35 -3.81
N VAL A 149 17.57 4.33 -4.01
CA VAL A 149 16.89 5.21 -4.96
C VAL A 149 17.05 6.70 -4.56
N PHE A 150 17.23 6.98 -3.27
CA PHE A 150 17.39 8.35 -2.75
C PHE A 150 18.84 8.84 -2.67
N LYS A 151 19.83 7.97 -2.93
CA LYS A 151 21.25 8.29 -2.84
C LYS A 151 21.88 8.29 -4.24
N PRO A 152 21.76 9.40 -5.00
CA PRO A 152 22.29 9.46 -6.37
C PRO A 152 23.82 9.36 -6.38
N GLY A 153 24.34 8.42 -7.18
CA GLY A 153 25.75 8.34 -7.57
C GLY A 153 26.07 9.17 -8.82
N PRO A 154 27.29 9.06 -9.38
CA PRO A 154 27.66 9.72 -10.64
C PRO A 154 26.96 9.12 -11.86
N ASP A 155 26.61 7.83 -11.80
CA ASP A 155 25.96 7.10 -12.88
C ASP A 155 24.52 7.57 -13.12
N ARG A 156 24.02 7.29 -14.32
CA ARG A 156 22.60 7.47 -14.67
C ARG A 156 21.77 6.48 -13.86
N ARG A 157 20.56 6.86 -13.46
CA ARG A 157 19.61 5.93 -12.84
C ARG A 157 18.33 5.78 -13.66
N ILE A 158 17.91 4.53 -13.86
CA ILE A 158 16.58 4.18 -14.36
C ILE A 158 15.84 3.49 -13.21
N VAL A 159 14.88 4.21 -12.64
CA VAL A 159 14.09 3.75 -11.49
C VAL A 159 12.79 3.13 -12.00
N LEU A 160 12.56 1.86 -11.71
CA LEU A 160 11.37 1.12 -12.12
C LEU A 160 10.44 0.96 -10.92
N ALA A 161 9.33 1.71 -10.90
CA ALA A 161 8.52 1.90 -9.70
C ALA A 161 7.05 1.55 -9.88
N THR A 162 6.39 1.09 -8.81
CA THR A 162 4.93 1.11 -8.72
C THR A 162 4.43 2.52 -8.33
N ASN A 163 3.14 2.65 -8.02
CA ASN A 163 2.53 3.85 -7.46
C ASN A 163 3.16 4.34 -6.13
N VAL A 164 4.09 3.61 -5.53
CA VAL A 164 4.91 4.07 -4.38
C VAL A 164 5.67 5.37 -4.70
N ALA A 165 6.07 5.58 -5.96
CA ALA A 165 6.73 6.81 -6.38
C ALA A 165 5.74 7.95 -6.75
N GLU A 166 4.43 7.70 -6.73
CA GLU A 166 3.40 8.63 -7.21
C GLU A 166 3.09 9.75 -6.25
N THR A 167 3.11 9.52 -4.94
CA THR A 167 2.77 10.49 -3.87
C THR A 167 3.93 10.64 -2.90
N SER A 168 4.21 9.61 -2.12
CA SER A 168 4.91 9.69 -0.84
C SER A 168 6.42 9.95 -0.90
N LEU A 169 7.06 9.81 -2.06
CA LEU A 169 8.53 9.84 -2.19
C LEU A 169 9.00 10.71 -3.35
N THR A 170 10.00 11.56 -3.09
CA THR A 170 10.67 12.36 -4.13
C THR A 170 11.98 11.68 -4.51
N VAL A 171 12.02 11.08 -5.69
CA VAL A 171 13.28 10.56 -6.24
C VAL A 171 14.08 11.74 -6.81
N PRO A 172 15.32 11.99 -6.35
CA PRO A 172 16.11 13.12 -6.84
C PRO A 172 16.52 12.92 -8.31
N ARG A 173 16.84 14.02 -9.00
CA ARG A 173 17.39 14.06 -10.38
C ARG A 173 16.52 13.51 -11.51
N ILE A 174 15.29 13.07 -11.25
CA ILE A 174 14.39 12.60 -12.31
C ILE A 174 14.09 13.73 -13.30
N ARG A 175 14.42 13.50 -14.57
CA ARG A 175 14.16 14.41 -15.70
C ARG A 175 13.30 13.75 -16.78
N GLY A 176 13.28 12.42 -16.85
CA GLY A 176 12.39 11.65 -17.69
C GLY A 176 11.37 10.85 -16.88
N VAL A 177 10.12 10.83 -17.29
CA VAL A 177 9.09 9.91 -16.77
C VAL A 177 8.55 9.06 -17.92
N ILE A 178 8.35 7.78 -17.67
CA ILE A 178 7.65 6.87 -18.57
C ILE A 178 6.46 6.31 -17.79
N ASP A 179 5.24 6.54 -18.29
CA ASP A 179 4.00 6.08 -17.64
C ASP A 179 3.31 5.05 -18.53
N VAL A 180 3.29 3.78 -18.10
CA VAL A 180 2.50 2.72 -18.74
C VAL A 180 0.99 2.97 -18.58
N GLY A 181 0.59 3.80 -17.61
CA GLY A 181 -0.78 4.23 -17.45
C GLY A 181 -1.68 3.24 -16.72
N THR A 182 -1.11 2.19 -16.13
CA THR A 182 -1.84 1.20 -15.32
C THR A 182 -1.28 1.11 -13.90
N ALA A 183 -2.09 0.57 -12.99
CA ALA A 183 -1.70 0.27 -11.61
C ALA A 183 -2.55 -0.88 -11.05
N ARG A 184 -2.05 -1.55 -10.01
CA ARG A 184 -2.87 -2.48 -9.23
C ARG A 184 -3.75 -1.71 -8.25
N ILE A 185 -5.07 -1.81 -8.41
CA ILE A 185 -6.05 -1.11 -7.57
C ILE A 185 -6.84 -2.14 -6.78
N SER A 186 -6.96 -1.93 -5.46
CA SER A 186 -7.73 -2.84 -4.61
C SER A 186 -9.23 -2.74 -4.87
N ARG A 187 -9.88 -3.88 -5.13
CA ARG A 187 -11.31 -3.99 -5.44
C ARG A 187 -11.95 -5.10 -4.60
N TYR A 188 -12.92 -4.72 -3.76
CA TYR A 188 -13.79 -5.66 -3.07
C TYR A 188 -14.91 -6.12 -3.98
N SER A 189 -15.13 -7.43 -4.04
CA SER A 189 -16.29 -8.04 -4.70
C SER A 189 -17.31 -8.45 -3.62
N PRO A 190 -18.44 -7.74 -3.49
CA PRO A 190 -19.55 -8.12 -2.62
C PRO A 190 -20.02 -9.57 -2.82
N ARG A 191 -20.10 -10.02 -4.09
CA ARG A 191 -20.66 -11.33 -4.44
C ARG A 191 -19.78 -12.49 -3.98
N SER A 192 -18.46 -12.36 -4.14
CA SER A 192 -17.52 -13.41 -3.74
C SER A 192 -16.92 -13.16 -2.35
N ARG A 193 -17.17 -11.99 -1.75
CA ARG A 193 -16.56 -11.52 -0.49
C ARG A 193 -15.02 -11.56 -0.50
N VAL A 194 -14.42 -11.43 -1.69
CA VAL A 194 -12.96 -11.45 -1.90
C VAL A 194 -12.48 -10.08 -2.32
N GLN A 195 -11.35 -9.66 -1.77
CA GLN A 195 -10.58 -8.52 -2.22
C GLN A 195 -9.64 -8.97 -3.34
N ARG A 196 -9.73 -8.31 -4.50
CA ARG A 196 -8.89 -8.54 -5.66
C ARG A 196 -7.98 -7.34 -5.89
N LEU A 197 -6.86 -7.56 -6.58
CA LEU A 197 -5.90 -6.53 -6.97
C LEU A 197 -5.74 -6.51 -8.51
N PRO A 198 -6.81 -6.24 -9.27
CA PRO A 198 -6.72 -6.14 -10.72
C PRO A 198 -5.77 -5.02 -11.15
N VAL A 199 -5.15 -5.19 -12.32
CA VAL A 199 -4.45 -4.12 -13.02
C VAL A 199 -5.49 -3.32 -13.80
N GLU A 200 -5.57 -2.02 -13.54
CA GLU A 200 -6.54 -1.11 -14.15
C GLU A 200 -5.84 0.16 -14.66
N PRO A 201 -6.38 0.86 -15.66
CA PRO A 201 -5.91 2.19 -16.05
C PRO A 201 -5.99 3.19 -14.90
N VAL A 202 -4.97 4.02 -14.75
CA VAL A 202 -4.95 5.07 -13.73
C VAL A 202 -5.83 6.25 -14.09
N ALA A 203 -6.39 6.92 -13.08
CA ALA A 203 -7.13 8.16 -13.27
C ALA A 203 -6.25 9.28 -13.83
N GLN A 204 -6.88 10.31 -14.41
CA GLN A 204 -6.17 11.46 -14.95
C GLN A 204 -5.31 12.16 -13.89
N SER A 205 -5.83 12.30 -12.66
CA SER A 205 -5.11 12.88 -11.53
C SER A 205 -3.81 12.13 -11.24
N SER A 206 -3.84 10.80 -11.27
CA SER A 206 -2.68 9.95 -11.02
C SER A 206 -1.65 10.07 -12.13
N ALA A 207 -2.05 9.99 -13.39
CA ALA A 207 -1.16 10.22 -14.54
C ALA A 207 -0.52 11.63 -14.53
N ASN A 208 -1.26 12.65 -14.09
CA ASN A 208 -0.75 14.00 -13.94
C ASN A 208 0.28 14.07 -12.80
N GLN A 209 0.00 13.45 -11.64
CA GLN A 209 0.97 13.35 -10.54
C GLN A 209 2.26 12.62 -10.94
N ARG A 210 2.14 11.52 -11.71
CA ARG A 210 3.28 10.78 -12.27
C ARG A 210 4.12 11.66 -13.17
N SER A 211 3.50 12.35 -14.13
CA SER A 211 4.21 13.28 -15.03
C SER A 211 4.89 14.43 -14.28
N GLY A 212 4.28 14.91 -13.19
CA GLY A 212 4.85 15.96 -12.35
C GLY A 212 6.16 15.57 -11.64
N ARG A 213 6.52 14.28 -11.61
CA ARG A 213 7.75 13.81 -10.95
C ARG A 213 9.02 14.27 -11.67
N CYS A 214 9.00 14.49 -12.99
CA CYS A 214 10.14 15.07 -13.73
C CYS A 214 10.17 16.60 -13.78
N GLY A 215 9.12 17.29 -13.30
CA GLY A 215 9.04 18.75 -13.29
C GLY A 215 9.52 19.42 -11.99
N ARG A 216 10.07 18.67 -11.03
CA ARG A 216 10.36 19.18 -9.67
C ARG A 216 11.65 19.99 -9.55
N VAL A 217 12.63 19.72 -10.40
CA VAL A 217 13.99 20.30 -10.29
C VAL A 217 14.32 21.16 -11.50
N ALA A 218 13.88 20.73 -12.69
CA ALA A 218 14.10 21.39 -13.96
C ALA A 218 13.06 20.87 -14.96
N SER A 219 13.03 21.42 -16.18
CA SER A 219 12.12 20.95 -17.22
C SER A 219 12.36 19.47 -17.54
N GLY A 220 11.30 18.73 -17.80
CA GLY A 220 11.36 17.28 -18.02
C GLY A 220 10.47 16.82 -19.17
N VAL A 221 10.62 15.56 -19.55
CA VAL A 221 9.78 14.90 -20.55
C VAL A 221 9.05 13.75 -19.87
N CYS A 222 7.75 13.62 -20.14
CA CYS A 222 6.94 12.49 -19.73
C CYS A 222 6.38 11.80 -20.97
N ILE A 223 6.73 10.53 -21.16
CA ILE A 223 6.19 9.68 -22.22
C ILE A 223 5.09 8.80 -21.63
N ARG A 224 3.87 8.93 -22.15
CA ARG A 224 2.71 8.11 -21.81
C ARG A 224 2.56 7.02 -22.87
N LEU A 225 2.57 5.75 -22.46
CA LEU A 225 2.52 4.62 -23.37
C LEU A 225 1.08 4.22 -23.78
N TYR A 226 0.20 5.22 -23.81
CA TYR A 226 -1.23 5.10 -24.12
C TYR A 226 -1.67 6.34 -24.89
N ASP A 227 -2.78 6.21 -25.61
CA ASP A 227 -3.29 7.25 -26.50
C ASP A 227 -3.88 8.46 -25.74
N GLU A 228 -3.82 9.64 -26.34
CA GLU A 228 -4.36 10.88 -25.76
C GLU A 228 -5.89 10.84 -25.67
N ALA A 229 -6.57 10.28 -26.66
CA ALA A 229 -8.03 10.13 -26.63
C ALA A 229 -8.46 9.05 -25.61
N GLU A 230 -7.64 8.03 -25.37
CA GLU A 230 -7.86 7.08 -24.27
C GLU A 230 -7.71 7.79 -22.91
N PHE A 231 -6.64 8.58 -22.73
CA PHE A 231 -6.41 9.37 -21.51
C PHE A 231 -7.59 10.29 -21.17
N ALA A 232 -8.11 11.02 -22.17
CA ALA A 232 -9.23 11.95 -22.00
C ALA A 232 -10.53 11.26 -21.52
N LYS A 233 -10.71 9.97 -21.82
CA LYS A 233 -11.87 9.17 -21.40
C LYS A 233 -11.74 8.62 -19.98
N ARG A 234 -10.55 8.67 -19.37
CA ARG A 234 -10.33 8.12 -18.03
C ARG A 234 -11.02 8.98 -16.98
N PRO A 235 -11.43 8.39 -15.83
CA PRO A 235 -11.95 9.17 -14.71
C PRO A 235 -10.95 10.23 -14.27
N GLU A 236 -11.45 11.42 -13.92
CA GLU A 236 -10.60 12.52 -13.45
C GLU A 236 -9.84 12.13 -12.17
N PHE A 237 -10.53 11.48 -11.23
CA PHE A 237 -9.99 11.05 -9.95
C PHE A 237 -10.14 9.55 -9.74
N THR A 238 -9.17 8.96 -9.02
CA THR A 238 -9.27 7.59 -8.54
C THR A 238 -10.44 7.51 -7.55
N GLN A 239 -11.28 6.48 -7.69
CA GLN A 239 -12.41 6.27 -6.78
C GLN A 239 -11.92 6.22 -5.31
N PRO A 240 -12.67 6.69 -4.32
CA PRO A 240 -12.31 6.52 -2.91
C PRO A 240 -12.34 5.06 -2.47
N GLU A 241 -11.51 4.69 -1.49
CA GLU A 241 -11.46 3.32 -0.95
C GLU A 241 -12.77 2.89 -0.29
N ILE A 242 -13.46 3.82 0.38
CA ILE A 242 -14.77 3.57 1.02
C ILE A 242 -15.83 3.04 0.04
N LEU A 243 -15.70 3.31 -1.26
CA LEU A 243 -16.64 2.84 -2.29
C LEU A 243 -16.27 1.47 -2.86
N ARG A 244 -15.12 0.89 -2.49
CA ARG A 244 -14.56 -0.32 -3.10
C ARG A 244 -13.91 -1.30 -2.12
N SER A 245 -14.06 -1.10 -0.82
CA SER A 245 -13.50 -1.96 0.23
C SER A 245 -14.60 -2.53 1.14
N ASN A 246 -14.27 -3.58 1.89
CA ASN A 246 -15.14 -4.11 2.94
C ASN A 246 -15.24 -3.12 4.09
N LEU A 247 -16.46 -2.84 4.56
CA LEU A 247 -16.73 -1.84 5.59
C LEU A 247 -16.82 -2.41 7.01
N ALA A 248 -16.66 -3.72 7.21
CA ALA A 248 -16.81 -4.35 8.53
C ALA A 248 -15.96 -3.66 9.62
N SER A 249 -14.68 -3.39 9.33
CA SER A 249 -13.77 -2.71 10.28
C SER A 249 -14.24 -1.30 10.62
N VAL A 250 -14.72 -0.54 9.63
CA VAL A 250 -15.22 0.83 9.84
C VAL A 250 -16.51 0.82 10.64
N ILE A 251 -17.45 -0.06 10.29
CA ILE A 251 -18.73 -0.20 11.01
C ILE A 251 -18.48 -0.57 12.47
N LEU A 252 -17.54 -1.49 12.73
CA LEU A 252 -17.14 -1.88 14.08
C LEU A 252 -16.58 -0.70 14.88
N GLN A 253 -15.64 0.06 14.29
CA GLN A 253 -15.08 1.26 14.91
C GLN A 253 -16.13 2.34 15.15
N MET A 254 -17.02 2.58 14.19
CA MET A 254 -18.12 3.53 14.31
C MET A 254 -19.08 3.18 15.46
N ALA A 255 -19.46 1.90 15.56
CA ALA A 255 -20.33 1.43 16.62
C ALA A 255 -19.65 1.54 18.00
N SER A 256 -18.34 1.23 18.08
CA SER A 256 -17.56 1.32 19.32
C SER A 256 -17.45 2.75 19.83
N LEU A 257 -17.27 3.70 18.92
CA LEU A 257 -17.17 5.13 19.22
C LEU A 257 -18.55 5.83 19.36
N GLY A 258 -19.66 5.10 19.23
CA GLY A 258 -21.01 5.67 19.33
C GLY A 258 -21.31 6.71 18.24
N LEU A 259 -20.76 6.54 17.04
CA LEU A 259 -20.90 7.49 15.93
C LEU A 259 -22.20 7.28 15.11
N GLY A 260 -23.08 6.39 15.54
CA GLY A 260 -24.29 6.03 14.82
C GLY A 260 -24.01 5.25 13.53
N GLY A 261 -25.06 5.03 12.75
CA GLY A 261 -24.98 4.23 11.53
C GLY A 261 -24.20 4.93 10.38
N PRO A 262 -23.56 4.15 9.48
CA PRO A 262 -22.90 4.67 8.27
C PRO A 262 -23.77 5.58 7.40
N ASP A 263 -25.09 5.35 7.36
CA ASP A 263 -26.02 6.14 6.55
C ASP A 263 -26.14 7.61 7.00
N ALA A 264 -26.00 7.86 8.31
CA ALA A 264 -26.09 9.19 8.91
C ALA A 264 -24.71 9.82 9.18
N PHE A 265 -23.64 9.09 8.91
CA PHE A 265 -22.29 9.58 9.10
C PHE A 265 -21.88 10.50 7.95
N PRO A 266 -21.23 11.65 8.24
CA PRO A 266 -20.91 12.62 7.21
C PRO A 266 -19.64 12.19 6.48
N PHE A 267 -19.71 11.12 5.70
CA PHE A 267 -18.64 10.80 4.75
C PHE A 267 -18.56 11.86 3.66
N LEU A 268 -17.36 12.05 3.09
CA LEU A 268 -17.18 12.91 1.91
C LEU A 268 -17.97 12.36 0.71
N GLU A 269 -17.89 11.04 0.52
CA GLU A 269 -18.72 10.27 -0.40
C GLU A 269 -19.27 9.05 0.33
N ARG A 270 -20.57 8.81 0.20
CA ARG A 270 -21.25 7.75 0.95
C ARG A 270 -21.05 6.39 0.28
N PRO A 271 -20.71 5.33 1.04
CA PRO A 271 -20.72 3.99 0.50
C PRO A 271 -22.12 3.55 0.09
N SER A 272 -22.21 2.60 -0.84
CA SER A 272 -23.50 2.04 -1.24
C SER A 272 -24.14 1.26 -0.09
N ALA A 273 -25.48 1.27 -0.02
CA ALA A 273 -26.24 0.50 0.97
C ALA A 273 -25.91 -1.01 0.92
N LYS A 274 -25.48 -1.53 -0.24
CA LYS A 274 -25.03 -2.92 -0.37
C LYS A 274 -23.76 -3.19 0.42
N LEU A 275 -22.73 -2.35 0.29
CA LEU A 275 -21.47 -2.49 1.05
C LEU A 275 -21.71 -2.36 2.56
N ILE A 276 -22.60 -1.46 2.97
CA ILE A 276 -22.98 -1.31 4.38
C ILE A 276 -23.62 -2.60 4.89
N ARG A 277 -24.60 -3.16 4.17
CA ARG A 277 -25.26 -4.42 4.56
C ARG A 277 -24.28 -5.59 4.66
N ASP A 278 -23.40 -5.76 3.67
CA ASP A 278 -22.39 -6.83 3.67
C ASP A 278 -21.40 -6.70 4.84
N GLY A 279 -21.05 -5.46 5.20
CA GLY A 279 -20.23 -5.17 6.38
C GLY A 279 -20.93 -5.58 7.69
N TYR A 280 -22.20 -5.21 7.87
CA TYR A 280 -23.00 -5.68 9.02
C TYR A 280 -23.19 -7.19 9.01
N GLU A 281 -23.40 -7.82 7.86
CA GLU A 281 -23.51 -9.27 7.73
C GLU A 281 -22.22 -9.96 8.20
N THR A 282 -21.05 -9.50 7.74
CA THR A 282 -19.74 -9.99 8.23
C THR A 282 -19.64 -9.86 9.74
N LEU A 283 -20.04 -8.72 10.32
CA LEU A 283 -19.99 -8.50 11.77
C LEU A 283 -20.96 -9.40 12.54
N ARG A 284 -22.14 -9.73 11.98
CA ARG A 284 -23.08 -10.68 12.58
C ARG A 284 -22.53 -12.10 12.56
N GLU A 285 -21.94 -12.52 11.44
CA GLU A 285 -21.34 -13.85 11.28
C GLU A 285 -20.23 -14.12 12.29
N ILE A 286 -19.38 -13.13 12.57
CA ILE A 286 -18.33 -13.24 13.60
C ILE A 286 -18.85 -12.99 15.02
N GLY A 287 -20.14 -12.69 15.19
CA GLY A 287 -20.77 -12.41 16.48
C GLY A 287 -20.40 -11.06 17.09
N ALA A 288 -19.88 -10.11 16.31
CA ALA A 288 -19.51 -8.77 16.77
C ALA A 288 -20.74 -7.87 17.01
N VAL A 289 -21.80 -8.06 16.22
CA VAL A 289 -23.07 -7.34 16.38
C VAL A 289 -24.24 -8.30 16.44
N ASP A 290 -25.33 -7.89 17.10
CA ASP A 290 -26.56 -8.65 17.17
C ASP A 290 -27.49 -8.42 15.95
N ARG A 291 -28.73 -8.92 16.03
CA ARG A 291 -29.73 -8.73 14.96
C ARG A 291 -30.18 -7.27 14.82
N ALA A 292 -30.16 -6.49 15.90
CA ALA A 292 -30.45 -5.06 15.88
C ALA A 292 -29.28 -4.22 15.34
N GLY A 293 -28.08 -4.81 15.23
CA GLY A 293 -26.87 -4.13 14.79
C GLY A 293 -26.07 -3.51 15.93
N GLU A 294 -26.42 -3.84 17.18
CA GLU A 294 -25.76 -3.34 18.39
C GLU A 294 -24.54 -4.20 18.74
N LEU A 295 -23.51 -3.58 19.33
CA LEU A 295 -22.29 -4.29 19.70
C LEU A 295 -22.51 -5.31 20.80
N THR A 296 -22.09 -6.54 20.51
CA THR A 296 -22.00 -7.60 21.53
C THR A 296 -20.77 -7.40 22.41
N THR A 297 -20.60 -8.23 23.44
CA THR A 297 -19.36 -8.29 24.21
C THR A 297 -18.16 -8.68 23.35
N ILE A 298 -18.36 -9.55 22.36
CA ILE A 298 -17.32 -9.90 21.37
C ILE A 298 -17.00 -8.66 20.54
N GLY A 299 -18.00 -7.96 20.02
CA GLY A 299 -17.80 -6.75 19.21
C GLY A 299 -17.01 -5.67 19.93
N ARG A 300 -17.32 -5.41 21.20
CA ARG A 300 -16.56 -4.45 22.02
C ARG A 300 -15.09 -4.84 22.14
N ARG A 301 -14.78 -6.11 22.40
CA ARG A 301 -13.39 -6.61 22.47
C ARG A 301 -12.68 -6.53 21.12
N LEU A 302 -13.37 -6.87 20.03
CA LEU A 302 -12.81 -6.78 18.68
C LEU A 302 -12.47 -5.35 18.27
N ALA A 303 -13.28 -4.38 18.69
CA ALA A 303 -13.04 -2.97 18.37
C ALA A 303 -11.75 -2.40 19.01
N GLU A 304 -11.25 -3.03 20.08
CA GLU A 304 -9.98 -2.67 20.71
C GLU A 304 -8.75 -3.24 19.99
N MET A 305 -8.94 -4.21 19.09
CA MET A 305 -7.84 -4.88 18.40
C MET A 305 -7.43 -4.13 17.12
N PRO A 306 -6.12 -3.88 16.89
CA PRO A 306 -5.62 -3.14 15.73
C PRO A 306 -5.52 -4.01 14.46
N VAL A 307 -6.47 -4.91 14.24
CA VAL A 307 -6.46 -5.88 13.12
C VAL A 307 -7.85 -6.01 12.50
N ASP A 308 -7.94 -6.69 11.35
CA ASP A 308 -9.23 -7.02 10.75
C ASP A 308 -10.12 -7.78 11.75
N PRO A 309 -11.43 -7.46 11.84
CA PRO A 309 -12.34 -8.10 12.79
C PRO A 309 -12.36 -9.63 12.73
N ARG A 310 -12.11 -10.23 11.55
CA ARG A 310 -12.04 -11.68 11.38
C ARG A 310 -10.79 -12.25 12.05
N ILE A 311 -9.65 -11.59 11.88
CA ILE A 311 -8.39 -11.97 12.56
C ILE A 311 -8.56 -11.83 14.07
N GLY A 312 -9.11 -10.70 14.54
CA GLY A 312 -9.41 -10.51 15.96
C GLY A 312 -10.35 -11.59 16.51
N ARG A 313 -11.33 -12.04 15.71
CA ARG A 313 -12.27 -13.10 16.13
C ARG A 313 -11.57 -14.44 16.34
N ILE A 314 -10.58 -14.77 15.51
CA ILE A 314 -9.74 -15.97 15.67
C ILE A 314 -8.92 -15.86 16.96
N VAL A 315 -8.32 -14.70 17.25
CA VAL A 315 -7.60 -14.45 18.52
C VAL A 315 -8.52 -14.64 19.72
N LEU A 316 -9.72 -14.05 19.71
CA LEU A 316 -10.67 -14.22 20.81
C LEU A 316 -11.14 -15.68 20.96
N ALA A 317 -11.35 -16.42 19.87
CA ALA A 317 -11.73 -17.83 19.92
C ALA A 317 -10.64 -18.69 20.57
N SER A 318 -9.37 -18.39 20.29
CA SER A 318 -8.22 -19.17 20.74
C SER A 318 -8.03 -19.19 22.26
N ILE A 319 -8.66 -18.25 22.96
CA ILE A 319 -8.73 -18.23 24.42
C ILE A 319 -9.52 -19.44 24.92
N ASP A 320 -10.71 -19.65 24.37
CA ASP A 320 -11.60 -20.74 24.78
C ASP A 320 -11.06 -22.11 24.32
N GLU A 321 -10.38 -22.14 23.16
CA GLU A 321 -9.74 -23.34 22.60
C GLU A 321 -8.35 -23.65 23.22
N GLY A 322 -7.84 -22.80 24.11
CA GLY A 322 -6.56 -23.02 24.79
C GLY A 322 -5.32 -22.96 23.89
N CYS A 323 -5.38 -22.27 22.75
CA CYS A 323 -4.30 -22.19 21.75
C CYS A 323 -3.83 -20.76 21.46
N LEU A 324 -4.06 -19.84 22.41
CA LEU A 324 -3.75 -18.41 22.28
C LEU A 324 -2.30 -18.11 21.85
N PRO A 325 -1.24 -18.72 22.42
CA PRO A 325 0.14 -18.37 22.08
C PRO A 325 0.46 -18.57 20.58
N GLU A 326 0.04 -19.70 20.00
CA GLU A 326 0.23 -19.97 18.57
C GLU A 326 -0.65 -19.08 17.68
N ILE A 327 -1.89 -18.81 18.11
CA ILE A 327 -2.83 -18.03 17.31
C ILE A 327 -2.43 -16.55 17.27
N VAL A 328 -1.92 -15.96 18.34
CA VAL A 328 -1.44 -14.57 18.32
C VAL A 328 -0.28 -14.41 17.33
N VAL A 329 0.62 -15.38 17.25
CA VAL A 329 1.70 -15.43 16.24
C VAL A 329 1.14 -15.41 14.84
N ILE A 330 0.17 -16.29 14.55
CA ILE A 330 -0.45 -16.39 13.22
C ILE A 330 -1.23 -15.11 12.89
N ALA A 331 -2.04 -14.61 13.83
CA ALA A 331 -2.83 -13.40 13.66
C ALA A 331 -1.96 -12.18 13.37
N ALA A 332 -0.86 -12.02 14.10
CA ALA A 332 0.12 -10.97 13.86
C ALA A 332 0.78 -11.12 12.48
N ALA A 333 1.14 -12.36 12.08
CA ALA A 333 1.75 -12.63 10.77
C ALA A 333 0.83 -12.25 9.60
N LEU A 334 -0.47 -12.54 9.73
CA LEU A 334 -1.48 -12.22 8.72
C LEU A 334 -1.82 -10.73 8.65
N SER A 335 -1.43 -9.96 9.66
CA SER A 335 -1.70 -8.52 9.76
C SER A 335 -0.56 -7.65 9.26
N VAL A 336 0.60 -8.25 8.97
CA VAL A 336 1.80 -7.56 8.48
C VAL A 336 2.25 -8.17 7.15
N GLN A 337 3.20 -7.52 6.47
CA GLN A 337 3.80 -8.09 5.27
C GLN A 337 4.65 -9.32 5.60
N ASP A 338 4.61 -10.35 4.73
CA ASP A 338 5.44 -11.55 4.92
C ASP A 338 6.93 -11.16 5.04
N PRO A 339 7.60 -11.54 6.15
CA PRO A 339 9.01 -11.23 6.35
C PRO A 339 9.95 -12.02 5.42
N LYS A 340 9.48 -13.08 4.77
CA LYS A 340 10.28 -13.90 3.84
C LYS A 340 10.60 -13.11 2.56
N ASN A 341 11.88 -12.94 2.30
CA ASN A 341 12.39 -12.38 1.06
C ASN A 341 12.64 -13.51 0.06
N ARG A 342 11.99 -13.43 -1.10
CA ARG A 342 12.22 -14.33 -2.23
C ARG A 342 12.62 -13.49 -3.45
N PRO A 343 13.88 -13.01 -3.51
CA PRO A 343 14.34 -12.13 -4.57
C PRO A 343 14.50 -12.89 -5.90
N ALA A 344 14.17 -12.21 -7.00
CA ALA A 344 14.35 -12.74 -8.34
C ALA A 344 15.83 -13.11 -8.62
N GLY A 345 16.07 -14.26 -9.23
CA GLY A 345 17.41 -14.79 -9.51
C GLY A 345 18.12 -15.43 -8.31
N SER A 346 17.46 -15.55 -7.15
CA SER A 346 17.97 -16.29 -5.98
C SER A 346 16.85 -17.02 -5.22
N GLU A 347 15.79 -17.38 -5.93
CA GLU A 347 14.61 -18.05 -5.39
C GLU A 347 14.98 -19.41 -4.80
N GLY A 348 15.81 -20.19 -5.48
CA GLY A 348 16.24 -21.50 -4.99
C GLY A 348 17.02 -21.42 -3.68
N ILE A 349 17.87 -20.40 -3.52
CA ILE A 349 18.63 -20.17 -2.27
C ILE A 349 17.68 -19.73 -1.15
N ALA A 350 16.74 -18.83 -1.45
CA ALA A 350 15.72 -18.40 -0.49
C ALA A 350 14.83 -19.58 -0.06
N ASP A 351 14.40 -20.42 -1.00
CA ASP A 351 13.56 -21.59 -0.72
C ASP A 351 14.30 -22.61 0.17
N LEU A 352 15.60 -22.84 -0.07
CA LEU A 352 16.45 -23.67 0.80
C LEU A 352 16.60 -23.06 2.19
N ALA A 353 16.77 -21.74 2.29
CA ALA A 353 16.88 -21.03 3.56
C ALA A 353 15.55 -21.04 4.35
N HIS A 354 14.41 -21.09 3.65
CA HIS A 354 13.08 -21.13 4.27
C HIS A 354 12.59 -22.55 4.58
N ALA A 355 13.17 -23.58 3.94
CA ALA A 355 12.80 -24.97 4.14
C ALA A 355 12.76 -25.43 5.61
N PRO A 356 13.71 -25.02 6.50
CA PRO A 356 13.65 -25.38 7.93
C PRO A 356 12.40 -24.87 8.66
N PHE A 357 11.77 -23.81 8.15
CA PHE A 357 10.57 -23.23 8.74
C PHE A 357 9.27 -23.80 8.16
N ARG A 358 9.33 -24.57 7.06
CA ARG A 358 8.14 -25.15 6.45
C ARG A 358 7.57 -26.25 7.33
N ASP A 359 6.25 -26.28 7.40
CA ASP A 359 5.46 -27.39 7.91
C ASP A 359 4.74 -28.06 6.72
N PRO A 360 4.84 -29.39 6.55
CA PRO A 360 4.31 -30.07 5.38
C PRO A 360 2.76 -30.11 5.34
N GLY A 361 2.10 -29.89 6.48
CA GLY A 361 0.65 -29.95 6.59
C GLY A 361 -0.04 -28.59 6.74
N SER A 362 0.72 -27.50 6.97
CA SER A 362 0.12 -26.19 7.25
C SER A 362 1.06 -25.00 7.03
N ASP A 363 0.65 -24.09 6.14
CA ASP A 363 1.33 -22.80 5.97
C ASP A 363 1.28 -21.94 7.25
N PHE A 364 0.21 -22.05 8.05
CA PHE A 364 0.09 -21.34 9.32
C PHE A 364 1.10 -21.84 10.36
N LEU A 365 1.29 -23.16 10.45
CA LEU A 365 2.31 -23.73 11.35
C LEU A 365 3.73 -23.36 10.88
N SER A 366 3.92 -23.09 9.60
CA SER A 366 5.20 -22.56 9.09
C SER A 366 5.54 -21.18 9.68
N PHE A 367 4.54 -20.31 9.89
CA PHE A 367 4.75 -19.05 10.61
C PHE A 367 5.14 -19.29 12.08
N VAL A 368 4.48 -20.24 12.77
CA VAL A 368 4.82 -20.58 14.16
C VAL A 368 6.27 -21.11 14.27
N ARG A 369 6.70 -21.97 13.33
CA ARG A 369 8.07 -22.48 13.27
C ARG A 369 9.09 -21.36 13.05
N LEU A 370 8.82 -20.47 12.10
CA LEU A 370 9.65 -19.30 11.83
C LEU A 370 9.74 -18.37 13.05
N TRP A 371 8.61 -18.09 13.70
CA TRP A 371 8.54 -17.26 14.90
C TRP A 371 9.36 -17.83 16.06
N ARG A 372 9.25 -19.14 16.32
CA ARG A 372 10.06 -19.80 17.36
C ARG A 372 11.56 -19.72 17.04
N ALA A 373 11.95 -19.89 15.77
CA ALA A 373 13.34 -19.75 15.36
C ALA A 373 13.85 -18.30 15.53
N TRP A 374 13.01 -17.31 15.21
CA TRP A 374 13.29 -15.89 15.43
C TRP A 374 13.51 -15.56 16.89
N ARG A 375 12.61 -15.99 17.79
CA ARG A 375 12.70 -15.75 19.23
C ARG A 375 13.98 -16.36 19.82
N ARG A 376 14.31 -17.61 19.49
CA ARG A 376 15.59 -18.22 19.92
C ARG A 376 16.80 -17.42 19.43
N ALA A 377 16.79 -17.02 18.16
CA ALA A 377 17.89 -16.22 17.61
C ALA A 377 18.01 -14.86 18.29
N ARG A 378 16.91 -14.23 18.71
CA ARG A 378 16.88 -12.97 19.48
C ARG A 378 17.48 -13.13 20.87
N ASP A 379 17.11 -14.20 21.57
CA ASP A 379 17.56 -14.45 22.95
C ASP A 379 19.06 -14.81 23.00
N GLU A 380 19.55 -15.53 22.00
CA GLU A 380 20.95 -15.98 21.93
C GLU A 380 21.93 -14.95 21.36
N LYS A 381 21.46 -13.96 20.59
CA LYS A 381 22.33 -13.12 19.75
C LYS A 381 22.16 -11.63 20.06
N GLY A 382 23.28 -10.92 20.15
CA GLY A 382 23.28 -9.46 20.21
C GLY A 382 22.72 -8.80 18.93
N SER A 383 22.36 -7.51 19.02
CA SER A 383 21.65 -6.74 17.97
C SER A 383 22.31 -6.74 16.58
N SER A 384 23.64 -6.90 16.49
CA SER A 384 24.33 -7.02 15.20
C SER A 384 24.19 -8.42 14.60
N ALA A 385 24.28 -9.45 15.43
CA ALA A 385 24.22 -10.85 15.02
C ALA A 385 22.81 -11.28 14.57
N ILE A 386 21.75 -10.65 15.10
CA ILE A 386 20.38 -10.92 14.64
C ILE A 386 20.13 -10.41 13.21
N ARG A 387 20.68 -9.24 12.83
CA ARG A 387 20.58 -8.73 11.45
C ARG A 387 21.32 -9.65 10.47
N SER A 388 22.46 -10.20 10.89
CA SER A 388 23.17 -11.23 10.11
C SER A 388 22.34 -12.53 9.98
N TRP A 389 21.67 -12.95 11.04
CA TRP A 389 20.77 -14.11 11.01
C TRP A 389 19.61 -13.90 10.04
N CYS A 390 18.93 -12.74 10.05
CA CYS A 390 17.89 -12.43 9.07
C CYS A 390 18.41 -12.51 7.63
N ARG A 391 19.57 -11.90 7.35
CA ARG A 391 20.17 -11.91 6.01
C ARG A 391 20.46 -13.34 5.53
N ARG A 392 21.05 -14.19 6.37
CA ARG A 392 21.33 -15.60 6.03
C ARG A 392 20.08 -16.43 5.78
N ASN A 393 18.99 -16.14 6.48
CA ASN A 393 17.72 -16.85 6.33
C ASN A 393 16.78 -16.21 5.30
N HIS A 394 17.26 -15.24 4.51
CA HIS A 394 16.44 -14.51 3.55
C HIS A 394 15.17 -13.91 4.19
N LEU A 395 15.34 -13.22 5.32
CA LEU A 395 14.26 -12.54 6.05
C LEU A 395 14.51 -11.03 6.11
N SER A 396 13.44 -10.24 6.06
CA SER A 396 13.49 -8.80 6.31
C SER A 396 13.50 -8.55 7.82
N TYR A 397 14.62 -8.02 8.34
CA TYR A 397 14.73 -7.70 9.77
C TYR A 397 13.61 -6.77 10.23
N LEU A 398 13.29 -5.72 9.47
CA LEU A 398 12.27 -4.74 9.85
C LEU A 398 10.86 -5.33 9.87
N ARG A 399 10.52 -6.22 8.93
CA ARG A 399 9.23 -6.94 8.98
C ARG A 399 9.14 -7.92 10.12
N MET A 400 10.27 -8.52 10.53
CA MET A 400 10.32 -9.34 11.75
C MET A 400 10.08 -8.49 13.00
N ILE A 401 10.61 -7.25 13.06
CA ILE A 401 10.31 -6.30 14.13
C ILE A 401 8.83 -5.94 14.14
N GLU A 402 8.28 -5.56 12.98
CA GLU A 402 6.86 -5.20 12.83
C GLU A 402 5.93 -6.35 13.27
N TRP A 403 6.23 -7.58 12.83
CA TRP A 403 5.51 -8.77 13.28
C TRP A 403 5.59 -8.91 14.82
N GLU A 404 6.76 -8.67 15.41
CA GLU A 404 6.94 -8.76 16.86
C GLU A 404 6.21 -7.67 17.64
N ASP A 405 6.15 -6.45 17.12
CA ASP A 405 5.39 -5.38 17.71
C ASP A 405 3.88 -5.64 17.66
N VAL A 406 3.36 -6.10 16.52
CA VAL A 406 1.94 -6.47 16.38
C VAL A 406 1.59 -7.67 17.28
N HIS A 407 2.46 -8.68 17.35
CA HIS A 407 2.29 -9.81 18.27
C HIS A 407 2.14 -9.32 19.71
N ARG A 408 3.07 -8.48 20.19
CA ARG A 408 3.04 -7.94 21.55
C ARG A 408 1.76 -7.16 21.83
N GLN A 409 1.33 -6.30 20.90
CA GLN A 409 0.07 -5.55 21.06
C GLN A 409 -1.14 -6.49 21.16
N LEU A 410 -1.22 -7.51 20.30
CA LEU A 410 -2.31 -8.48 20.33
C LEU A 410 -2.29 -9.33 21.61
N GLU A 411 -1.11 -9.76 22.05
CA GLU A 411 -0.91 -10.51 23.29
C GLU A 411 -1.36 -9.71 24.51
N GLU A 412 -0.97 -8.43 24.61
CA GLU A 412 -1.40 -7.53 25.69
C GLU A 412 -2.93 -7.36 25.72
N ILE A 413 -3.56 -7.13 24.56
CA ILE A 413 -5.02 -6.96 24.46
C ILE A 413 -5.75 -8.26 24.80
N ALA A 414 -5.27 -9.41 24.29
CA ALA A 414 -5.84 -10.71 24.59
C ALA A 414 -5.67 -11.10 26.07
N GLY A 415 -4.53 -10.75 26.69
CA GLY A 415 -4.26 -10.92 28.11
C GLY A 415 -5.28 -10.19 28.99
N ARG A 416 -5.62 -8.93 28.65
CA ARG A 416 -6.68 -8.19 29.36
C ARG A 416 -8.06 -8.87 29.24
N CYS A 417 -8.33 -9.52 28.12
CA CYS A 417 -9.58 -10.27 27.93
C CYS A 417 -9.67 -11.50 28.84
N LEU A 418 -8.55 -12.18 29.11
CA LEU A 418 -8.46 -13.30 30.07
C LEU A 418 -8.73 -12.83 31.50
N GLU A 419 -8.13 -11.72 31.93
CA GLU A 419 -8.29 -11.17 33.27
C GLU A 419 -9.72 -10.66 33.54
N GLY A 420 -10.32 -10.01 32.54
CA GLY A 420 -11.71 -9.55 32.60
C GLY A 420 -12.74 -10.68 32.59
N GLY A 421 -12.38 -11.87 32.05
CA GLY A 421 -13.20 -13.08 32.12
C GLY A 421 -13.23 -13.69 33.52
N LYS A 422 -12.07 -13.82 34.17
CA LYS A 422 -11.95 -14.35 35.54
C LYS A 422 -12.70 -13.53 36.59
N ARG A 423 -12.65 -12.19 36.49
CA ARG A 423 -13.41 -11.29 37.39
C ARG A 423 -14.94 -11.41 37.26
N LYS A 424 -15.45 -11.95 36.14
CA LYS A 424 -16.89 -12.20 35.92
C LYS A 424 -17.34 -13.61 36.26
N SER A 425 -16.43 -14.59 36.40
CA SER A 425 -16.77 -15.94 36.84
C SER A 425 -16.77 -16.09 38.37
N ASP A 426 -16.06 -15.20 39.08
CA ASP A 426 -15.99 -15.18 40.56
C ASP A 426 -17.07 -14.30 41.22
N ARG A 427 -18.03 -13.79 40.45
CA ARG A 427 -19.24 -13.08 40.91
C ARG A 427 -20.46 -13.76 40.33
#